data_AF-A0A931M0L8-F1
#
_entry.id   AF-A0A931M0L8-F1
#
_cell.length_a   1.000
_cell.length_b   1.000
_cell.length_c   1.000
_cell.angle_alpha   90.00
_cell.angle_beta   90.00
_cell.angle_gamma   90.00
#
_symmetry.space_group_name_H-M   'P 1'
#
loop_
_entity.id
_entity.type
_entity.pdbx_description
1 polymer ?
#
loop_
_entity_poly.entity_id
_entity_poly.type
_entity_poly.pdbx_seq_one_letter_code
_entity_poly.pdbx_strand_id
1 'polypeptide(L)'
;MRLVRKLLPILVFLVPLAAAAFPQNGSVLEIAVTGNQRVSKEAILAAMRTKVGQTFSQTQLDQDKVAIEDLGFFEAVDVRAKTMEPAGWGITVDVREWPVIKEIRIVGNTVVKTAEIQKAITVQPGQVFNLKNVKPSVEAITSLYNKKGYFARIDEFAPLKESPNTVSISVIELVVGEVKVVGNSRTRARVMKRLIKTRPGEPYSIKKWEADLRRIYGTQWFESVKSSEDDRRDLGKVDLTAEVKEARTGTLGLGLVMDPRTSIAGSFNVSDANFKGTGQSVGVNYLQGTTGGGASVDLNYGNPFMDARDTSMNLSLYSHVVYRFAGTAFGGSSNPSGSNRYTERRTGGTVGFVRPIHDLFYPSWSMRFERIKTANLNTTLQNDFIQQDGDVAVMTLGLTRNRRDVDIDPSRGDWARVSLEPGYSRITEVGGNFSDTSLLGNHNFLKSNLEYRAYTSPHQAPRGREMDAPRRVIAFRARYGAIAGTAPFFEQYFAGGSDTVRGYAEDRFWGKQTLLTSLEYRHPIQRALNVVGFVDYGGAWGGYGSVNTYTQYDTMRLFLGYGVGLNFRTPLGPIRLDFGFNSHGGNRTHFQIGSSF
;
A
#
# COMPACT_ATOMS: atom_id res chain seq x y z
N MET A 1 -25.05 -68.90 58.76
CA MET A 1 -25.00 -69.58 57.45
C MET A 1 -26.38 -69.58 56.81
N ARG A 2 -26.50 -68.86 55.69
CA ARG A 2 -27.46 -68.84 54.56
C ARG A 2 -28.84 -69.54 54.70
N LEU A 3 -29.90 -68.71 54.76
CA LEU A 3 -31.25 -69.00 54.26
C LEU A 3 -31.38 -68.41 52.84
N VAL A 4 -31.87 -69.18 51.87
CA VAL A 4 -32.12 -68.72 50.49
C VAL A 4 -33.62 -68.61 50.24
N ARG A 5 -34.02 -67.43 49.74
CA ARG A 5 -35.38 -66.91 49.58
C ARG A 5 -36.15 -67.59 48.46
N LYS A 6 -37.45 -67.79 48.73
CA LYS A 6 -38.54 -68.15 47.80
C LYS A 6 -38.87 -67.00 46.84
N LEU A 7 -39.19 -67.32 45.59
CA LEU A 7 -39.81 -66.43 44.61
C LEU A 7 -40.91 -67.22 43.87
N LEU A 8 -42.17 -66.83 44.03
CA LEU A 8 -43.33 -67.09 43.15
C LEU A 8 -44.44 -66.07 43.50
N PRO A 9 -45.38 -65.75 42.60
CA PRO A 9 -45.69 -64.38 42.21
C PRO A 9 -46.89 -63.79 42.97
N ILE A 10 -46.86 -62.48 43.19
CA ILE A 10 -47.98 -61.70 43.72
C ILE A 10 -48.74 -61.10 42.53
N LEU A 11 -50.00 -61.52 42.40
CA LEU A 11 -51.03 -60.85 41.61
C LEU A 11 -51.24 -59.45 42.21
N VAL A 12 -50.87 -58.40 41.47
CA VAL A 12 -51.22 -57.02 41.80
C VAL A 12 -52.42 -56.61 40.95
N PHE A 13 -53.55 -56.37 41.60
CA PHE A 13 -54.70 -55.71 41.02
C PHE A 13 -54.31 -54.28 40.62
N LEU A 14 -54.31 -54.03 39.31
CA LEU A 14 -54.14 -52.72 38.70
C LEU A 14 -55.44 -51.94 38.91
N VAL A 15 -55.45 -50.98 39.85
CA VAL A 15 -56.52 -49.96 39.91
C VAL A 15 -56.20 -48.94 38.81
N PRO A 16 -57.07 -48.74 37.81
CA PRO A 16 -56.89 -47.65 36.87
C PRO A 16 -57.23 -46.35 37.60
N LEU A 17 -56.21 -45.54 37.88
CA LEU A 17 -56.42 -44.14 38.20
C LEU A 17 -56.89 -43.47 36.90
N ALA A 18 -58.20 -43.35 36.74
CA ALA A 18 -58.79 -42.57 35.67
C ALA A 18 -58.35 -41.12 35.85
N ALA A 19 -57.33 -40.70 35.11
CA ALA A 19 -57.10 -39.30 34.84
C ALA A 19 -58.34 -38.81 34.10
N ALA A 20 -59.19 -38.05 34.80
CA ALA A 20 -60.27 -37.30 34.17
C ALA A 20 -59.63 -36.33 33.17
N ALA A 21 -59.58 -36.73 31.90
CA ALA A 21 -59.37 -35.82 30.80
C ALA A 21 -60.61 -34.92 30.75
N PHE A 22 -60.53 -33.74 31.35
CA PHE A 22 -61.53 -32.70 31.13
C PHE A 22 -61.53 -32.35 29.62
N PRO A 23 -62.68 -32.41 28.94
CA PRO A 23 -62.76 -31.94 27.57
C PRO A 23 -62.52 -30.42 27.56
N GLN A 24 -61.39 -29.97 27.01
CA GLN A 24 -61.16 -28.54 26.71
C GLN A 24 -61.93 -28.11 25.45
N ASN A 25 -63.23 -28.37 25.42
CA ASN A 25 -64.11 -27.93 24.35
C ASN A 25 -64.85 -26.67 24.80
N GLY A 26 -64.11 -25.56 24.88
CA GLY A 26 -64.67 -24.22 25.05
C GLY A 26 -64.13 -23.31 23.96
N SER A 27 -65.00 -22.52 23.34
CA SER A 27 -64.57 -21.51 22.38
C SER A 27 -64.08 -20.24 23.11
N VAL A 28 -63.16 -19.51 22.49
CA VAL A 28 -62.71 -18.22 22.98
C VAL A 28 -63.84 -17.21 22.81
N LEU A 29 -64.32 -16.65 23.93
CA LEU A 29 -65.44 -15.70 23.93
C LEU A 29 -64.96 -14.26 23.79
N GLU A 30 -63.81 -13.93 24.39
CA GLU A 30 -63.24 -12.59 24.32
C GLU A 30 -61.71 -12.61 24.44
N ILE A 31 -61.09 -11.56 23.87
CA ILE A 31 -59.67 -11.27 24.03
C ILE A 31 -59.53 -9.81 24.49
N ALA A 32 -59.15 -9.63 25.75
CA ALA A 32 -58.83 -8.34 26.34
C ALA A 32 -57.31 -8.10 26.25
N VAL A 33 -56.93 -6.89 25.85
CA VAL A 33 -55.53 -6.45 25.82
C VAL A 33 -55.40 -5.28 26.79
N THR A 34 -54.45 -5.36 27.71
CA THR A 34 -54.20 -4.35 28.75
C THR A 34 -52.73 -3.96 28.79
N GLY A 35 -52.45 -2.74 29.25
CA GLY A 35 -51.07 -2.24 29.41
C GLY A 35 -50.44 -1.61 28.15
N ASN A 36 -51.06 -1.75 26.98
CA ASN A 36 -50.63 -1.08 25.75
C ASN A 36 -50.96 0.42 25.77
N GLN A 37 -50.06 1.25 25.27
CA GLN A 37 -50.18 2.72 25.25
C GLN A 37 -49.93 3.28 23.85
N ARG A 38 -48.81 2.91 23.21
CA ARG A 38 -48.43 3.38 21.87
C ARG A 38 -48.60 2.31 20.81
N VAL A 39 -48.46 1.04 21.17
CA VAL A 39 -48.75 -0.08 20.27
C VAL A 39 -50.27 -0.28 20.26
N SER A 40 -50.86 -0.20 19.06
CA SER A 40 -52.30 -0.38 18.89
C SER A 40 -52.73 -1.80 19.29
N LYS A 41 -53.89 -1.92 19.94
CA LYS A 41 -54.49 -3.21 20.30
C LYS A 41 -54.61 -4.13 19.08
N GLU A 42 -54.94 -3.56 17.93
CA GLU A 42 -55.11 -4.25 16.65
C GLU A 42 -53.81 -4.94 16.20
N ALA A 43 -52.65 -4.31 16.44
CA ALA A 43 -51.36 -4.89 16.09
C ALA A 43 -51.01 -6.10 16.98
N ILE A 44 -51.35 -6.03 18.27
CA ILE A 44 -51.17 -7.15 19.22
C ILE A 44 -52.09 -8.30 18.81
N LEU A 45 -53.37 -8.02 18.56
CA LEU A 45 -54.33 -9.02 18.09
C LEU A 45 -53.96 -9.60 16.72
N ALA A 46 -53.32 -8.84 15.84
CA ALA A 46 -52.88 -9.31 14.53
C ALA A 46 -51.71 -10.30 14.62
N ALA A 47 -50.82 -10.15 15.61
CA ALA A 47 -49.73 -11.09 15.86
C ALA A 47 -50.22 -12.42 16.43
N MET A 48 -51.36 -12.40 17.13
CA MET A 48 -52.00 -13.59 17.66
C MET A 48 -52.71 -14.41 16.58
N ARG A 49 -52.57 -15.74 16.65
CA ARG A 49 -53.38 -16.67 15.85
C ARG A 49 -54.71 -16.97 16.50
N THR A 50 -54.80 -16.97 17.83
CA THR A 50 -56.05 -17.16 18.56
C THR A 50 -57.00 -16.00 18.27
N LYS A 51 -58.21 -16.33 17.81
CA LYS A 51 -59.30 -15.39 17.54
C LYS A 51 -60.54 -15.74 18.34
N VAL A 52 -61.37 -14.73 18.59
CA VAL A 52 -62.72 -14.92 19.16
C VAL A 52 -63.50 -15.90 18.27
N GLY A 53 -64.15 -16.88 18.90
CA GLY A 53 -64.92 -17.96 18.25
C GLY A 53 -64.13 -19.24 17.95
N GLN A 54 -62.80 -19.25 18.09
CA GLN A 54 -61.98 -20.46 17.89
C GLN A 54 -61.96 -21.36 19.13
N THR A 55 -61.66 -22.65 18.94
CA THR A 55 -61.43 -23.59 20.05
C THR A 55 -60.20 -23.18 20.86
N PHE A 56 -60.35 -23.16 22.19
CA PHE A 56 -59.24 -22.87 23.10
C PHE A 56 -58.11 -23.90 22.97
N SER A 57 -56.87 -23.41 22.98
CA SER A 57 -55.67 -24.25 23.00
C SER A 57 -54.57 -23.54 23.80
N GLN A 58 -54.12 -24.15 24.89
CA GLN A 58 -53.02 -23.60 25.69
C GLN A 58 -51.72 -23.53 24.87
N THR A 59 -51.42 -24.55 24.06
CA THR A 59 -50.25 -24.55 23.16
C THR A 59 -50.29 -23.37 22.19
N GLN A 60 -51.48 -23.00 21.68
CA GLN A 60 -51.61 -21.85 20.80
C GLN A 60 -51.40 -20.52 21.55
N LEU A 61 -51.87 -20.40 22.80
CA LEU A 61 -51.62 -19.21 23.61
C LEU A 61 -50.14 -19.01 23.94
N ASP A 62 -49.42 -20.09 24.22
CA ASP A 62 -47.98 -20.02 24.46
C ASP A 62 -47.23 -19.57 23.18
N GLN A 63 -47.67 -20.02 22.00
CA GLN A 63 -47.16 -19.54 20.71
C GLN A 63 -47.52 -18.09 20.43
N ASP A 64 -48.74 -17.67 20.77
CA ASP A 64 -49.19 -16.29 20.61
C ASP A 64 -48.41 -15.35 21.53
N LYS A 65 -48.10 -15.78 22.76
CA LYS A 65 -47.20 -15.04 23.66
C LYS A 65 -45.84 -14.81 22.99
N VAL A 66 -45.21 -15.86 22.45
CA VAL A 66 -43.94 -15.74 21.72
C VAL A 66 -44.09 -14.83 20.50
N ALA A 67 -45.19 -14.92 19.75
CA ALA A 67 -45.45 -14.07 18.59
C ALA A 67 -45.59 -12.58 18.97
N ILE A 68 -46.19 -12.27 20.13
CA ILE A 68 -46.28 -10.91 20.67
C ILE A 68 -44.91 -10.44 21.16
N GLU A 69 -44.15 -11.28 21.87
CA GLU A 69 -42.76 -10.98 22.27
C GLU A 69 -41.87 -10.70 21.04
N ASP A 70 -42.05 -11.48 19.98
CA ASP A 70 -41.38 -11.32 18.70
C ASP A 70 -41.73 -10.00 18.00
N LEU A 71 -42.79 -9.27 18.38
CA LEU A 71 -42.99 -7.90 17.88
C LEU A 71 -41.86 -6.96 18.34
N GLY A 72 -41.19 -7.27 19.46
CA GLY A 72 -40.01 -6.59 19.97
C GLY A 72 -40.27 -5.27 20.70
N PHE A 73 -41.53 -4.83 20.79
CA PHE A 73 -41.94 -3.58 21.43
C PHE A 73 -42.20 -3.68 22.93
N PHE A 74 -42.18 -4.89 23.50
CA PHE A 74 -42.58 -5.13 24.89
C PHE A 74 -41.39 -5.62 25.73
N GLU A 75 -41.25 -5.05 26.93
CA GLU A 75 -40.31 -5.49 27.96
C GLU A 75 -40.84 -6.75 28.68
N ALA A 76 -42.16 -6.88 28.81
CA ALA A 76 -42.81 -8.05 29.38
C ALA A 76 -44.16 -8.30 28.68
N VAL A 77 -44.45 -9.58 28.42
CA VAL A 77 -45.73 -10.05 27.87
C VAL A 77 -46.24 -11.18 28.75
N ASP A 78 -47.50 -11.07 29.19
CA ASP A 78 -48.19 -12.13 29.90
C ASP A 78 -49.55 -12.42 29.26
N VAL A 79 -49.85 -13.69 29.04
CA VAL A 79 -51.06 -14.13 28.37
C VAL A 79 -51.74 -15.14 29.28
N ARG A 80 -52.90 -14.76 29.81
CA ARG A 80 -53.66 -15.55 30.79
C ARG A 80 -55.02 -15.92 30.24
N ALA A 81 -55.45 -17.14 30.53
CA ALA A 81 -56.78 -17.62 30.19
C ALA A 81 -57.61 -17.84 31.46
N LYS A 82 -58.88 -17.45 31.41
CA LYS A 82 -59.85 -17.65 32.50
C LYS A 82 -61.16 -18.20 31.95
N THR A 83 -61.75 -19.17 32.64
CA THR A 83 -63.04 -19.75 32.26
C THR A 83 -64.17 -18.73 32.43
N MET A 84 -65.11 -18.72 31.48
CA MET A 84 -66.27 -17.84 31.43
C MET A 84 -67.56 -18.63 31.14
N GLU A 85 -68.67 -18.19 31.71
CA GLU A 85 -70.03 -18.70 31.47
C GLU A 85 -70.55 -18.27 30.07
N PRO A 86 -71.32 -19.09 29.33
CA PRO A 86 -71.90 -20.37 29.73
C PRO A 86 -71.00 -21.61 29.49
N ALA A 87 -69.93 -21.50 28.67
CA ALA A 87 -68.92 -22.55 28.46
C ALA A 87 -67.82 -22.06 27.50
N GLY A 88 -67.02 -21.08 27.90
CA GLY A 88 -65.95 -20.56 27.05
C GLY A 88 -64.77 -19.95 27.80
N TRP A 89 -63.82 -19.39 27.06
CA TRP A 89 -62.57 -18.86 27.61
C TRP A 89 -62.43 -17.37 27.31
N GLY A 90 -62.14 -16.59 28.35
CA GLY A 90 -61.67 -15.21 28.23
C GLY A 90 -60.14 -15.17 28.28
N ILE A 91 -59.53 -14.54 27.30
CA ILE A 91 -58.07 -14.37 27.23
C ILE A 91 -57.72 -12.93 27.60
N THR A 92 -56.79 -12.76 28.53
CA THR A 92 -56.22 -11.45 28.90
C THR A 92 -54.76 -11.43 28.49
N VAL A 93 -54.40 -10.46 27.65
CA VAL A 93 -53.04 -10.18 27.21
C VAL A 93 -52.58 -8.91 27.92
N ASP A 94 -51.70 -9.06 28.91
CA ASP A 94 -51.13 -7.96 29.66
C ASP A 94 -49.71 -7.68 29.16
N VAL A 95 -49.46 -6.46 28.70
CA VAL A 95 -48.17 -6.08 28.09
C VAL A 95 -47.57 -4.86 28.77
N ARG A 96 -46.24 -4.87 28.91
CA ARG A 96 -45.46 -3.69 29.30
C ARG A 96 -44.61 -3.25 28.13
N GLU A 97 -44.97 -2.13 27.50
CA GLU A 97 -44.21 -1.55 26.40
C GLU A 97 -42.82 -1.08 26.85
N TRP A 98 -41.84 -1.23 25.98
CA TRP A 98 -40.57 -0.53 26.10
C TRP A 98 -40.77 1.00 26.07
N PRO A 99 -39.86 1.78 26.66
CA PRO A 99 -40.01 3.22 26.76
C PRO A 99 -39.87 3.93 25.41
N VAL A 100 -40.51 5.10 25.28
CA VAL A 100 -40.28 6.02 24.17
C VAL A 100 -38.92 6.67 24.31
N ILE A 101 -38.12 6.55 23.25
CA ILE A 101 -36.76 7.05 23.19
C ILE A 101 -36.80 8.58 23.13
N LYS A 102 -36.26 9.25 24.15
CA LYS A 102 -36.05 10.71 24.14
C LYS A 102 -34.64 11.06 23.71
N GLU A 103 -33.66 10.28 24.16
CA GLU A 103 -32.24 10.52 23.93
C GLU A 103 -31.53 9.21 23.62
N ILE A 104 -30.50 9.28 22.78
CA ILE A 104 -29.58 8.18 22.54
C ILE A 104 -28.20 8.63 23.02
N ARG A 105 -27.67 7.94 24.02
CA ARG A 105 -26.34 8.19 24.58
C ARG A 105 -25.38 7.13 24.07
N ILE A 106 -24.37 7.54 23.32
CA ILE A 106 -23.32 6.65 22.80
C ILE A 106 -22.02 6.96 23.54
N VAL A 107 -21.37 5.92 24.06
CA VAL A 107 -20.13 6.02 24.85
C VAL A 107 -19.07 5.05 24.34
N GLY A 108 -17.80 5.37 24.59
CA GLY A 108 -16.64 4.54 24.22
C GLY A 108 -16.19 4.69 22.76
N ASN A 109 -16.88 5.50 21.95
CA ASN A 109 -16.50 5.78 20.57
C ASN A 109 -15.47 6.93 20.47
N THR A 110 -14.21 6.60 20.18
CA THR A 110 -13.14 7.60 19.95
C THR A 110 -12.77 7.72 18.47
N VAL A 111 -12.94 6.65 17.69
CA VAL A 111 -12.59 6.58 16.26
C VAL A 111 -13.72 7.09 15.37
N VAL A 112 -14.96 6.73 15.68
CA VAL A 112 -16.15 7.13 14.90
C VAL A 112 -16.92 8.18 15.69
N LYS A 113 -17.20 9.32 15.06
CA LYS A 113 -17.98 10.39 15.71
C LYS A 113 -19.40 9.92 16.01
N THR A 114 -19.93 10.33 17.16
CA THR A 114 -21.29 10.01 17.61
C THR A 114 -22.35 10.32 16.57
N ALA A 115 -22.24 11.45 15.87
CA ALA A 115 -23.17 11.84 14.81
C ALA A 115 -23.16 10.89 13.59
N GLU A 116 -22.04 10.25 13.27
CA GLU A 116 -21.98 9.26 12.20
C GLU A 116 -22.66 7.95 12.61
N ILE A 117 -22.46 7.52 13.86
CA ILE A 117 -23.14 6.35 14.43
C ILE A 117 -24.65 6.58 14.47
N GLN A 118 -25.10 7.73 14.99
CA GLN A 118 -26.53 8.05 15.12
C GLN A 118 -27.27 8.10 13.78
N LYS A 119 -26.58 8.48 12.69
CA LYS A 119 -27.14 8.44 11.33
C LYS A 119 -27.22 7.04 10.74
N ALA A 120 -26.42 6.10 11.21
CA ALA A 120 -26.34 4.75 10.66
C ALA A 120 -27.26 3.74 11.38
N ILE A 121 -27.62 4.01 12.64
CA ILE A 121 -28.52 3.14 13.41
C ILE A 121 -29.98 3.37 13.01
N THR A 122 -30.77 2.29 13.08
CA THR A 122 -32.21 2.32 12.78
C THR A 122 -33.02 2.95 13.93
N VAL A 123 -32.46 2.93 15.14
CA VAL A 123 -33.10 3.45 16.35
C VAL A 123 -33.04 4.98 16.36
N GLN A 124 -34.20 5.65 16.46
CA GLN A 124 -34.33 7.11 16.43
C GLN A 124 -35.14 7.64 17.61
N PRO A 125 -34.84 8.86 18.11
CA PRO A 125 -35.68 9.53 19.10
C PRO A 125 -37.13 9.72 18.62
N GLY A 126 -38.08 9.66 19.55
CA GLY A 126 -39.52 9.79 19.31
C GLY A 126 -40.26 8.48 19.04
N GLN A 127 -39.54 7.38 18.82
CA GLN A 127 -40.12 6.04 18.60
C GLN A 127 -40.13 5.22 19.89
N VAL A 128 -41.03 4.23 19.98
CA VAL A 128 -40.98 3.18 21.01
C VAL A 128 -39.75 2.31 20.74
N PHE A 129 -38.93 2.04 21.75
CA PHE A 129 -37.78 1.16 21.59
C PHE A 129 -38.23 -0.24 21.14
N ASN A 130 -37.57 -0.76 20.09
CA ASN A 130 -37.88 -2.08 19.55
C ASN A 130 -36.60 -2.92 19.47
N LEU A 131 -36.61 -4.09 20.10
CA LEU A 131 -35.49 -5.04 20.13
C LEU A 131 -35.07 -5.50 18.73
N LYS A 132 -35.99 -5.57 17.76
CA LYS A 132 -35.68 -5.93 16.37
C LYS A 132 -34.76 -4.92 15.67
N ASN A 133 -34.72 -3.68 16.14
CA ASN A 133 -33.84 -2.65 15.58
C ASN A 133 -32.42 -2.71 16.15
N VAL A 134 -32.19 -3.47 17.24
CA VAL A 134 -30.88 -3.57 17.89
C VAL A 134 -29.87 -4.28 16.99
N LYS A 135 -30.20 -5.49 16.51
CA LYS A 135 -29.26 -6.28 15.69
C LYS A 135 -28.83 -5.55 14.40
N PRO A 136 -29.73 -4.99 13.57
CA PRO A 136 -29.34 -4.19 12.41
C PRO A 136 -28.50 -2.97 12.78
N SER A 137 -28.80 -2.31 13.90
CA SER A 137 -28.02 -1.15 14.38
C SER A 137 -26.60 -1.57 14.81
N VAL A 138 -26.45 -2.69 15.50
CA VAL A 138 -25.14 -3.26 15.87
C VAL A 138 -24.34 -3.61 14.62
N GLU A 139 -24.96 -4.26 13.63
CA GLU A 139 -24.32 -4.57 12.34
C GLU A 139 -23.91 -3.31 11.57
N ALA A 140 -24.74 -2.26 11.59
CA ALA A 140 -24.43 -0.98 10.97
C ALA A 140 -23.23 -0.29 11.64
N ILE A 141 -23.18 -0.27 12.98
CA ILE A 141 -22.04 0.28 13.73
C ILE A 141 -20.78 -0.53 13.43
N THR A 142 -20.85 -1.86 13.51
CA THR A 142 -19.73 -2.76 13.24
C THR A 142 -19.19 -2.56 11.81
N SER A 143 -20.10 -2.39 10.85
CA SER A 143 -19.75 -2.12 9.45
C SER A 143 -19.07 -0.76 9.25
N LEU A 144 -19.48 0.29 9.99
CA LEU A 144 -18.82 1.60 9.97
C LEU A 144 -17.37 1.50 10.42
N TYR A 145 -17.12 0.79 11.53
CA TYR A 145 -15.76 0.55 12.05
C TYR A 145 -14.92 -0.27 11.06
N ASN A 146 -15.46 -1.38 10.56
CA ASN A 146 -14.78 -2.25 9.59
C ASN A 146 -14.42 -1.50 8.29
N LYS A 147 -15.30 -0.63 7.78
CA LYS A 147 -15.05 0.20 6.60
C LYS A 147 -13.88 1.16 6.80
N LYS A 148 -13.75 1.72 8.01
CA LYS A 148 -12.61 2.58 8.38
C LYS A 148 -11.33 1.77 8.64
N GLY A 149 -11.45 0.47 8.94
CA GLY A 149 -10.34 -0.45 9.19
C GLY A 149 -10.02 -0.64 10.67
N TYR A 150 -11.04 -0.52 11.52
CA TYR A 150 -10.99 -0.68 12.96
C TYR A 150 -11.98 -1.76 13.39
N PHE A 151 -11.79 -2.31 14.58
CA PHE A 151 -12.71 -3.24 15.20
C PHE A 151 -13.34 -2.63 16.45
N ALA A 152 -14.63 -2.86 16.62
CA ALA A 152 -15.35 -2.49 17.83
C ALA A 152 -16.41 -3.55 18.11
N ARG A 153 -16.68 -3.76 19.39
CA ARG A 153 -17.77 -4.59 19.90
C ARG A 153 -18.80 -3.69 20.58
N ILE A 154 -20.07 -4.04 20.44
CA ILE A 154 -21.14 -3.40 21.22
C ILE A 154 -21.33 -4.23 22.49
N ASP A 155 -21.13 -3.60 23.64
CA ASP A 155 -21.25 -4.24 24.95
C ASP A 155 -22.68 -4.12 25.50
N GLU A 156 -23.27 -2.95 25.31
CA GLU A 156 -24.64 -2.64 25.74
C GLU A 156 -25.40 -1.90 24.64
N PHE A 157 -26.63 -2.33 24.37
CA PHE A 157 -27.58 -1.62 23.51
C PHE A 157 -28.98 -1.79 24.10
N ALA A 158 -29.31 -0.96 25.09
CA ALA A 158 -30.56 -1.05 25.82
C ALA A 158 -30.97 0.29 26.46
N PRO A 159 -32.26 0.47 26.81
CA PRO A 159 -32.70 1.55 27.68
C PRO A 159 -32.02 1.50 29.06
N LEU A 160 -31.60 2.65 29.60
CA LEU A 160 -30.99 2.73 30.93
C LEU A 160 -32.02 2.46 32.03
N LYS A 161 -31.67 1.66 33.04
CA LYS A 161 -32.57 1.37 34.18
C LYS A 161 -32.96 2.63 34.97
N GLU A 162 -32.01 3.53 35.20
CA GLU A 162 -32.21 4.78 35.95
C GLU A 162 -32.90 5.87 35.11
N SER A 163 -32.89 5.73 33.78
CA SER A 163 -33.50 6.68 32.85
C SER A 163 -34.04 5.94 31.63
N PRO A 164 -35.20 5.27 31.76
CA PRO A 164 -35.73 4.37 30.72
C PRO A 164 -35.90 5.03 29.36
N ASN A 165 -36.16 6.34 29.31
CA ASN A 165 -36.29 7.08 28.05
C ASN A 165 -34.96 7.37 27.35
N THR A 166 -33.83 7.00 27.93
CA THR A 166 -32.49 7.17 27.33
C THR A 166 -31.92 5.81 26.95
N VAL A 167 -31.65 5.62 25.66
CA VAL A 167 -31.01 4.40 25.16
C VAL A 167 -29.50 4.56 25.25
N SER A 168 -28.84 3.64 25.95
CA SER A 168 -27.38 3.56 26.04
C SER A 168 -26.84 2.63 24.96
N ILE A 169 -25.82 3.09 24.24
CA ILE A 169 -25.03 2.29 23.31
C ILE A 169 -23.57 2.37 23.77
N SER A 170 -23.07 1.29 24.36
CA SER A 170 -21.68 1.18 24.81
C SER A 170 -20.83 0.48 23.76
N VAL A 171 -19.85 1.22 23.22
CA VAL A 171 -18.91 0.74 22.21
C VAL A 171 -17.56 0.45 22.86
N ILE A 172 -17.10 -0.79 22.77
CA ILE A 172 -15.75 -1.18 23.16
C ILE A 172 -14.91 -1.24 21.89
N GLU A 173 -14.08 -0.22 21.68
CA GLU A 173 -13.07 -0.21 20.62
C GLU A 173 -11.92 -1.15 20.99
N LEU A 174 -11.44 -1.93 20.02
CA LEU A 174 -10.26 -2.77 20.24
C LEU A 174 -9.03 -1.86 20.31
N VAL A 175 -8.32 -1.88 21.44
CA VAL A 175 -7.15 -1.03 21.71
C VAL A 175 -5.87 -1.84 21.62
N VAL A 176 -4.77 -1.22 21.18
CA VAL A 176 -3.46 -1.87 21.15
C VAL A 176 -2.96 -2.06 22.59
N GLY A 177 -2.71 -3.31 22.99
CA GLY A 177 -2.09 -3.68 24.26
C GLY A 177 -0.59 -3.46 24.21
N GLU A 178 0.17 -4.52 23.97
CA GLU A 178 1.61 -4.48 23.79
C GLU A 178 2.01 -4.56 22.31
N VAL A 179 3.14 -3.93 21.94
CA VAL A 179 3.72 -4.07 20.60
C VAL A 179 5.14 -4.66 20.71
N LYS A 180 5.32 -5.86 20.17
CA LYS A 180 6.59 -6.61 20.22
C LYS A 180 7.18 -6.81 18.83
N VAL A 181 8.49 -6.98 18.82
CA VAL A 181 9.25 -7.45 17.66
C VAL A 181 10.08 -8.64 18.10
N VAL A 182 10.01 -9.72 17.33
CA VAL A 182 10.74 -10.97 17.61
C VAL A 182 11.54 -11.35 16.37
N GLY A 183 12.79 -11.76 16.58
CA GLY A 183 13.70 -12.19 15.51
C GLY A 183 14.69 -11.12 15.01
N ASN A 184 14.69 -9.92 15.59
CA ASN A 184 15.65 -8.84 15.30
C ASN A 184 16.96 -8.98 16.12
N SER A 185 17.76 -10.02 15.87
CA SER A 185 18.97 -10.29 16.67
C SER A 185 20.11 -9.29 16.39
N ARG A 186 20.29 -8.86 15.14
CA ARG A 186 21.32 -7.90 14.73
C ARG A 186 20.81 -6.46 14.71
N THR A 187 19.58 -6.26 14.28
CA THR A 187 18.94 -4.94 14.15
C THR A 187 18.51 -4.43 15.52
N ARG A 188 19.00 -3.24 15.88
CA ARG A 188 18.77 -2.67 17.22
C ARG A 188 17.29 -2.40 17.45
N ALA A 189 16.79 -2.73 18.64
CA ALA A 189 15.39 -2.51 19.02
C ALA A 189 14.94 -1.04 18.84
N ARG A 190 15.84 -0.06 19.05
CA ARG A 190 15.55 1.37 18.82
C ARG A 190 15.15 1.67 17.37
N VAL A 191 15.71 0.94 16.41
CA VAL A 191 15.42 1.12 14.97
C VAL A 191 14.03 0.56 14.67
N MET A 192 13.70 -0.60 15.21
CA MET A 192 12.37 -1.20 15.10
C MET A 192 11.28 -0.29 15.69
N LYS A 193 11.54 0.34 16.83
CA LYS A 193 10.63 1.34 17.43
C LYS A 193 10.37 2.56 16.55
N ARG A 194 11.32 2.92 15.66
CA ARG A 194 11.13 4.00 14.67
C ARG A 194 10.32 3.55 13.47
N LEU A 195 10.54 2.31 13.02
CA LEU A 195 9.81 1.70 11.90
C LEU A 195 8.35 1.39 12.25
N ILE A 196 8.06 1.01 13.49
CA ILE A 196 6.69 0.78 13.95
C ILE A 196 6.12 2.12 14.42
N LYS A 197 4.98 2.56 13.88
CA LYS A 197 4.27 3.77 14.28
C LYS A 197 3.06 3.48 15.16
N THR A 198 2.58 2.24 15.18
CA THR A 198 1.54 1.77 16.09
C THR A 198 2.04 1.85 17.53
N ARG A 199 1.20 2.33 18.43
CA ARG A 199 1.55 2.58 19.84
C ARG A 199 0.54 1.91 20.78
N PRO A 200 1.01 1.29 21.89
CA PRO A 200 0.15 0.89 22.99
C PRO A 200 -0.83 1.99 23.42
N GLY A 201 -2.08 1.60 23.70
CA GLY A 201 -3.14 2.48 24.19
C GLY A 201 -3.97 3.19 23.12
N GLU A 202 -3.57 3.15 21.84
CA GLU A 202 -4.38 3.72 20.76
C GLU A 202 -5.37 2.69 20.17
N PRO A 203 -6.48 3.12 19.53
CA PRO A 203 -7.39 2.20 18.84
C PRO A 203 -6.68 1.42 17.73
N TYR A 204 -6.86 0.10 17.71
CA TYR A 204 -6.21 -0.78 16.75
C TYR A 204 -6.71 -0.52 15.32
N SER A 205 -5.80 -0.03 14.48
CA SER A 205 -6.02 0.17 13.05
C SER A 205 -5.25 -0.86 12.25
N ILE A 206 -5.98 -1.73 11.55
CA ILE A 206 -5.40 -2.76 10.67
C ILE A 206 -4.52 -2.09 9.61
N LYS A 207 -5.00 -0.98 9.03
CA LYS A 207 -4.29 -0.26 7.97
C LYS A 207 -2.95 0.31 8.45
N LYS A 208 -2.92 0.83 9.68
CA LYS A 208 -1.69 1.38 10.29
C LYS A 208 -0.70 0.27 10.61
N TRP A 209 -1.16 -0.84 11.19
CA TRP A 209 -0.31 -1.99 11.49
C TRP A 209 0.24 -2.64 10.22
N GLU A 210 -0.58 -2.86 9.20
CA GLU A 210 -0.12 -3.32 7.89
C GLU A 210 0.91 -2.35 7.27
N ALA A 211 0.72 -1.03 7.39
CA ALA A 211 1.70 -0.06 6.92
C ALA A 211 3.04 -0.16 7.69
N ASP A 212 3.01 -0.45 8.98
CA ASP A 212 4.22 -0.70 9.78
C ASP A 212 4.98 -1.95 9.32
N LEU A 213 4.27 -3.07 9.14
CA LEU A 213 4.86 -4.31 8.63
C LEU A 213 5.44 -4.12 7.22
N ARG A 214 4.71 -3.41 6.36
CA ARG A 214 5.21 -3.05 5.01
C ARG A 214 6.44 -2.17 5.07
N ARG A 215 6.51 -1.21 5.99
CA ARG A 215 7.68 -0.35 6.19
C ARG A 215 8.90 -1.17 6.62
N ILE A 216 8.71 -2.13 7.54
CA ILE A 216 9.76 -3.06 7.96
C ILE A 216 10.24 -3.89 6.76
N TYR A 217 9.32 -4.52 6.02
CA TYR A 217 9.65 -5.34 4.86
C TYR A 217 10.36 -4.52 3.75
N GLY A 218 9.89 -3.29 3.50
CA GLY A 218 10.46 -2.38 2.52
C GLY A 218 11.89 -1.93 2.81
N THR A 219 12.40 -2.13 4.04
CA THR A 219 13.82 -1.88 4.36
C THR A 219 14.77 -2.87 3.69
N GLN A 220 14.27 -4.03 3.26
CA GLN A 220 15.06 -5.17 2.79
C GLN A 220 16.06 -5.73 3.82
N TRP A 221 15.97 -5.33 5.10
CA TRP A 221 16.78 -5.90 6.18
C TRP A 221 16.25 -7.24 6.67
N PHE A 222 15.05 -7.62 6.23
CA PHE A 222 14.34 -8.81 6.66
C PHE A 222 13.85 -9.58 5.43
N GLU A 223 14.06 -10.90 5.42
CA GLU A 223 13.57 -11.78 4.35
C GLU A 223 12.06 -12.00 4.46
N SER A 224 11.54 -12.03 5.69
CA SER A 224 10.13 -12.20 5.97
C SER A 224 9.70 -11.38 7.19
N VAL A 225 8.47 -10.89 7.12
CA VAL A 225 7.79 -10.14 8.18
C VAL A 225 6.37 -10.69 8.28
N LYS A 226 5.98 -11.18 9.46
CA LYS A 226 4.66 -11.74 9.72
C LYS A 226 4.00 -11.03 10.90
N SER A 227 2.68 -10.90 10.83
CA SER A 227 1.84 -10.44 11.94
C SER A 227 1.46 -11.62 12.81
N SER A 228 1.52 -11.45 14.12
CA SER A 228 0.91 -12.33 15.11
C SER A 228 0.13 -11.47 16.09
N GLU A 229 -1.16 -11.78 16.27
CA GLU A 229 -2.13 -10.99 17.02
C GLU A 229 -2.74 -11.87 18.12
N ASP A 230 -2.67 -11.41 19.37
CA ASP A 230 -3.23 -12.11 20.53
C ASP A 230 -4.22 -11.20 21.27
N ASP A 231 -5.51 -11.54 21.21
CA ASP A 231 -6.62 -10.82 21.83
C ASP A 231 -7.19 -11.55 23.07
N ARG A 232 -6.55 -12.66 23.51
CA ARG A 232 -7.10 -13.54 24.56
C ARG A 232 -6.73 -13.11 25.97
N ARG A 233 -5.69 -12.28 26.13
CA ARG A 233 -5.19 -11.86 27.44
C ARG A 233 -6.09 -10.86 28.15
N ASP A 234 -6.47 -9.81 27.43
CA ASP A 234 -7.18 -8.65 27.97
C ASP A 234 -8.40 -8.34 27.10
N LEU A 235 -9.60 -8.37 27.68
CA LEU A 235 -10.83 -8.01 26.96
C LEU A 235 -10.73 -6.58 26.40
N GLY A 236 -11.00 -6.45 25.09
CA GLY A 236 -10.94 -5.15 24.41
C GLY A 236 -9.51 -4.68 24.09
N LYS A 237 -8.48 -5.51 24.31
CA LYS A 237 -7.11 -5.24 23.84
C LYS A 237 -6.60 -6.31 22.90
N VAL A 238 -5.63 -5.93 22.06
CA VAL A 238 -4.89 -6.84 21.21
C VAL A 238 -3.40 -6.59 21.35
N ASP A 239 -2.64 -7.63 21.68
CA ASP A 239 -1.19 -7.63 21.67
C ASP A 239 -0.72 -7.91 20.24
N LEU A 240 0.14 -7.04 19.71
CA LEU A 240 0.64 -7.11 18.34
C LEU A 240 2.12 -7.52 18.34
N THR A 241 2.45 -8.59 17.63
CA THR A 241 3.83 -9.06 17.47
C THR A 241 4.23 -9.07 16.00
N ALA A 242 5.29 -8.32 15.66
CA ALA A 242 5.96 -8.43 14.38
C ALA A 242 7.05 -9.51 14.46
N GLU A 243 6.79 -10.64 13.84
CA GLU A 243 7.76 -11.74 13.71
C GLU A 243 8.60 -11.50 12.45
N VAL A 244 9.90 -11.27 12.63
CA VAL A 244 10.82 -10.94 11.54
C VAL A 244 11.92 -11.99 11.41
N LYS A 245 12.32 -12.26 10.17
CA LYS A 245 13.52 -13.04 9.86
C LYS A 245 14.55 -12.12 9.23
N GLU A 246 15.65 -11.85 9.92
CA GLU A 246 16.70 -10.97 9.39
C GLU A 246 17.37 -11.54 8.13
N ALA A 247 17.54 -10.66 7.15
CA ALA A 247 18.27 -10.94 5.91
C ALA A 247 19.76 -10.67 6.09
N ARG A 248 20.57 -11.25 5.19
CA ARG A 248 21.97 -10.85 5.04
C ARG A 248 22.02 -9.50 4.32
N THR A 249 22.21 -8.42 5.08
CA THR A 249 22.24 -7.04 4.55
C THR A 249 23.61 -6.62 4.01
N GLY A 250 24.65 -7.36 4.37
CA GLY A 250 26.00 -7.17 3.86
C GLY A 250 26.21 -7.91 2.54
N THR A 251 26.67 -7.20 1.52
CA THR A 251 27.02 -7.75 0.21
C THR A 251 28.52 -7.61 -0.02
N LEU A 252 29.12 -8.69 -0.49
CA LEU A 252 30.45 -8.70 -1.10
C LEU A 252 30.26 -9.23 -2.52
N GLY A 253 30.39 -8.35 -3.50
CA GLY A 253 30.29 -8.70 -4.92
C GLY A 253 31.66 -8.58 -5.57
N LEU A 254 32.15 -9.68 -6.11
CA LEU A 254 33.21 -9.67 -7.11
C LEU A 254 32.62 -10.23 -8.39
N GLY A 255 32.77 -9.51 -9.50
CA GLY A 255 32.14 -9.93 -10.74
C GLY A 255 32.62 -9.17 -11.95
N LEU A 256 32.13 -9.61 -13.10
CA LEU A 256 32.22 -8.86 -14.34
C LEU A 256 30.86 -8.22 -14.58
N VAL A 257 30.82 -6.91 -14.65
CA VAL A 257 29.64 -6.15 -15.04
C VAL A 257 29.82 -5.81 -16.52
N MET A 258 28.84 -6.20 -17.32
CA MET A 258 28.72 -5.66 -18.67
C MET A 258 27.93 -4.37 -18.57
N ASP A 259 28.57 -3.24 -18.86
CA ASP A 259 27.84 -2.00 -19.05
C ASP A 259 27.13 -2.11 -20.41
N PRO A 260 25.77 -2.02 -20.47
CA PRO A 260 25.03 -1.91 -21.72
C PRO A 260 25.58 -0.82 -22.65
N ARG A 261 26.29 0.15 -22.07
CA ARG A 261 26.92 1.30 -22.71
C ARG A 261 28.39 1.12 -23.08
N THR A 262 28.95 -0.09 -23.21
CA THR A 262 30.02 -0.47 -24.18
C THR A 262 31.19 -1.30 -23.66
N SER A 263 31.38 -1.45 -22.35
CA SER A 263 32.55 -2.18 -21.83
C SER A 263 32.17 -3.30 -20.86
N ILE A 264 32.95 -4.38 -20.92
CA ILE A 264 33.04 -5.32 -19.81
C ILE A 264 33.87 -4.60 -18.75
N ALA A 265 33.45 -4.67 -17.50
CA ALA A 265 34.17 -4.08 -16.39
C ALA A 265 34.30 -5.08 -15.25
N GLY A 266 35.49 -5.17 -14.67
CA GLY A 266 35.64 -5.81 -13.37
C GLY A 266 34.96 -4.96 -12.31
N SER A 267 34.10 -5.56 -11.49
CA SER A 267 33.42 -4.88 -10.40
C SER A 267 33.79 -5.50 -9.07
N PHE A 268 34.07 -4.65 -8.10
CA PHE A 268 34.16 -5.00 -6.70
C PHE A 268 33.20 -4.11 -5.92
N ASN A 269 32.23 -4.71 -5.25
CA ASN A 269 31.27 -4.02 -4.40
C ASN A 269 31.36 -4.58 -2.98
N VAL A 270 31.48 -3.69 -2.01
CA VAL A 270 31.27 -4.01 -0.59
C VAL A 270 30.22 -3.05 -0.09
N SER A 271 29.10 -3.56 0.41
CA SER A 271 28.10 -2.72 1.03
C SER A 271 27.40 -3.40 2.19
N ASP A 272 26.82 -2.62 3.08
CA ASP A 272 25.93 -3.11 4.11
C ASP A 272 24.77 -2.14 4.26
N ALA A 273 23.55 -2.60 3.96
CA ALA A 273 22.34 -1.79 4.04
C ALA A 273 21.85 -1.53 5.47
N ASN A 274 22.39 -2.26 6.46
CA ASN A 274 22.04 -2.15 7.88
C ASN A 274 23.31 -2.29 8.74
N PHE A 275 24.26 -1.40 8.49
CA PHE A 275 25.58 -1.41 9.11
C PHE A 275 25.46 -1.39 10.64
N LYS A 276 26.06 -2.40 11.29
CA LYS A 276 26.03 -2.60 12.75
C LYS A 276 24.62 -2.60 13.37
N GLY A 277 23.59 -2.95 12.58
CA GLY A 277 22.20 -3.00 13.02
C GLY A 277 21.58 -1.63 13.31
N THR A 278 22.17 -0.55 12.79
CA THR A 278 21.74 0.83 13.05
C THR A 278 20.70 1.36 12.05
N GLY A 279 20.47 0.62 10.97
CA GLY A 279 19.73 1.05 9.79
C GLY A 279 20.53 1.95 8.84
N GLN A 280 21.76 2.32 9.18
CA GLN A 280 22.62 3.09 8.29
C GLN A 280 23.16 2.20 7.18
N SER A 281 23.26 2.74 5.97
CA SER A 281 23.90 2.06 4.86
C SER A 281 25.30 2.60 4.61
N VAL A 282 26.23 1.70 4.29
CA VAL A 282 27.59 2.04 3.83
C VAL A 282 27.88 1.25 2.57
N GLY A 283 28.60 1.83 1.62
CA GLY A 283 28.94 1.15 0.38
C GLY A 283 30.19 1.69 -0.28
N VAL A 284 30.98 0.78 -0.83
CA VAL A 284 32.09 1.06 -1.74
C VAL A 284 31.82 0.29 -3.02
N ASN A 285 31.74 1.01 -4.13
CA ASN A 285 31.71 0.43 -5.46
C ASN A 285 33.01 0.79 -6.16
N TYR A 286 33.70 -0.23 -6.67
CA TYR A 286 34.86 -0.09 -7.53
C TYR A 286 34.55 -0.78 -8.86
N LEU A 287 34.78 -0.07 -9.96
CA LEU A 287 34.55 -0.57 -11.30
C LEU A 287 35.75 -0.24 -12.18
N GLN A 288 36.35 -1.24 -12.80
CA GLN A 288 37.44 -1.08 -13.76
C GLN A 288 36.98 -1.58 -15.13
N GLY A 289 36.68 -0.65 -16.04
CA GLY A 289 36.35 -0.96 -17.43
C GLY A 289 37.54 -1.54 -18.19
N THR A 290 37.27 -2.42 -19.15
CA THR A 290 38.27 -2.95 -20.09
C THR A 290 38.67 -1.96 -21.18
N THR A 291 37.87 -0.92 -21.41
CA THR A 291 38.13 0.12 -22.40
C THR A 291 37.95 1.52 -21.81
N GLY A 292 38.99 2.35 -21.86
CA GLY A 292 38.92 3.79 -21.58
C GLY A 292 38.59 4.21 -20.14
N GLY A 293 38.86 5.47 -19.79
CA GLY A 293 38.37 6.20 -18.62
C GLY A 293 39.00 5.89 -17.25
N GLY A 294 39.62 4.72 -17.06
CA GLY A 294 40.23 4.31 -15.79
C GLY A 294 39.23 3.81 -14.74
N ALA A 295 39.70 3.60 -13.51
CA ALA A 295 38.89 3.06 -12.42
C ALA A 295 37.81 4.06 -11.95
N SER A 296 36.58 3.57 -11.77
CA SER A 296 35.49 4.29 -11.12
C SER A 296 35.36 3.85 -9.67
N VAL A 297 35.19 4.81 -8.78
CA VAL A 297 35.02 4.57 -7.34
C VAL A 297 33.85 5.41 -6.83
N ASP A 298 32.93 4.78 -6.12
CA ASP A 298 31.82 5.43 -5.44
C ASP A 298 31.78 5.00 -3.97
N LEU A 299 31.78 5.99 -3.08
CA LEU A 299 31.61 5.83 -1.64
C LEU A 299 30.23 6.34 -1.26
N ASN A 300 29.43 5.50 -0.63
CA ASN A 300 28.04 5.79 -0.30
C ASN A 300 27.80 5.64 1.21
N TYR A 301 27.09 6.61 1.78
CA TYR A 301 26.61 6.57 3.16
C TYR A 301 25.16 7.02 3.22
N GLY A 302 24.31 6.24 3.90
CA GLY A 302 22.92 6.58 4.14
C GLY A 302 22.57 6.49 5.62
N ASN A 303 21.83 7.47 6.11
CA ASN A 303 21.24 7.44 7.44
C ASN A 303 19.74 7.72 7.31
N PRO A 304 18.86 6.70 7.40
CA PRO A 304 17.42 6.88 7.24
C PRO A 304 16.77 7.67 8.40
N PHE A 305 17.53 7.91 9.47
CA PHE A 305 17.02 8.24 10.79
C PHE A 305 17.88 9.31 11.48
N MET A 306 18.23 10.37 10.75
CA MET A 306 19.17 11.40 11.20
C MET A 306 18.65 12.22 12.39
N ASP A 307 17.35 12.53 12.44
CA ASP A 307 16.72 13.32 13.50
C ASP A 307 15.48 12.61 14.07
N ALA A 308 14.77 13.21 15.04
CA ALA A 308 13.56 12.62 15.62
C ALA A 308 12.34 12.58 14.67
N ARG A 309 12.41 13.29 13.53
CA ARG A 309 11.32 13.41 12.54
C ARG A 309 11.49 12.47 11.35
N ASP A 310 12.34 11.45 11.49
CA ASP A 310 12.67 10.49 10.44
C ASP A 310 13.19 11.14 9.15
N THR A 311 13.96 12.24 9.29
CA THR A 311 14.72 12.78 8.17
C THR A 311 15.81 11.79 7.78
N SER A 312 15.81 11.39 6.52
CA SER A 312 16.91 10.61 5.94
C SER A 312 17.98 11.55 5.38
N MET A 313 19.23 11.09 5.43
CA MET A 313 20.38 11.75 4.83
C MET A 313 21.13 10.75 3.96
N ASN A 314 21.50 11.18 2.75
CA ASN A 314 22.34 10.41 1.84
C ASN A 314 23.57 11.24 1.46
N LEU A 315 24.74 10.61 1.49
CA LEU A 315 26.00 11.18 1.06
C LEU A 315 26.65 10.22 0.07
N SER A 316 27.06 10.73 -1.07
CA SER A 316 27.85 10.01 -2.05
C SER A 316 29.06 10.83 -2.44
N LEU A 317 30.24 10.21 -2.44
CA LEU A 317 31.48 10.78 -2.95
C LEU A 317 31.99 9.87 -4.04
N TYR A 318 32.35 10.42 -5.19
CA TYR A 318 32.68 9.57 -6.33
C TYR A 318 33.67 10.21 -7.28
N SER A 319 34.36 9.33 -7.99
CA SER A 319 35.14 9.65 -9.17
C SER A 319 34.89 8.51 -10.14
N HIS A 320 34.01 8.70 -11.11
CA HIS A 320 33.58 7.65 -12.05
C HIS A 320 33.60 8.11 -13.50
N VAL A 321 33.61 7.14 -14.40
CA VAL A 321 33.58 7.33 -15.85
C VAL A 321 32.15 7.20 -16.35
N VAL A 322 31.70 8.17 -17.15
CA VAL A 322 30.43 8.11 -17.87
C VAL A 322 30.71 7.95 -19.36
N TYR A 323 30.09 6.96 -19.99
CA TYR A 323 30.14 6.73 -21.43
C TYR A 323 28.94 7.39 -22.10
N ARG A 324 29.18 8.22 -23.11
CA ARG A 324 28.14 8.90 -23.90
C ARG A 324 28.02 8.28 -25.29
N PHE A 325 26.80 8.30 -25.84
CA PHE A 325 26.50 7.79 -27.19
C PHE A 325 26.93 6.35 -27.43
N ALA A 326 26.77 5.53 -26.40
CA ALA A 326 27.25 4.18 -26.39
C ALA A 326 26.48 3.20 -27.31
N GLY A 327 27.20 2.22 -27.86
CA GLY A 327 26.61 1.06 -28.53
C GLY A 327 26.17 -0.02 -27.52
N THR A 328 25.21 -0.87 -27.87
CA THR A 328 24.81 -2.02 -27.03
C THR A 328 25.70 -3.23 -27.26
N ALA A 329 26.02 -3.96 -26.20
CA ALA A 329 26.82 -5.19 -26.26
C ALA A 329 26.09 -6.38 -26.93
N PHE A 330 24.76 -6.30 -27.10
CA PHE A 330 23.93 -7.36 -27.68
C PHE A 330 23.16 -6.83 -28.89
N GLY A 331 23.58 -7.21 -30.11
CA GLY A 331 22.77 -7.29 -31.34
C GLY A 331 21.97 -6.06 -31.82
N GLY A 332 22.29 -5.60 -33.03
CA GLY A 332 21.48 -4.72 -33.88
C GLY A 332 22.25 -4.41 -35.18
N SER A 333 21.66 -4.68 -36.36
CA SER A 333 22.34 -4.68 -37.68
C SER A 333 22.77 -3.30 -38.21
N SER A 334 22.86 -2.31 -37.35
CA SER A 334 23.51 -1.03 -37.63
C SER A 334 24.41 -0.74 -36.45
N ASN A 335 25.62 -1.29 -36.52
CA ASN A 335 26.76 -0.66 -35.87
C ASN A 335 26.84 0.73 -36.53
N PRO A 336 26.53 1.86 -35.86
CA PRO A 336 27.20 3.08 -36.30
C PRO A 336 28.67 2.73 -36.12
N SER A 337 29.40 2.62 -37.22
CA SER A 337 30.86 2.52 -37.29
C SER A 337 31.48 3.06 -36.01
N GLY A 338 32.22 2.23 -35.26
CA GLY A 338 32.64 2.49 -33.87
C GLY A 338 33.55 3.72 -33.67
N SER A 339 33.03 4.92 -33.85
CA SER A 339 33.82 6.15 -34.01
C SER A 339 33.41 7.32 -33.12
N ASN A 340 32.30 7.26 -32.38
CA ASN A 340 31.66 8.50 -31.89
C ASN A 340 31.24 8.46 -30.43
N ARG A 341 31.92 7.61 -29.67
CA ARG A 341 31.78 7.50 -28.22
C ARG A 341 32.82 8.40 -27.59
N TYR A 342 32.44 9.16 -26.59
CA TYR A 342 33.40 9.84 -25.73
C TYR A 342 33.11 9.51 -24.27
N THR A 343 34.11 9.72 -23.43
CA THR A 343 34.01 9.44 -22.00
C THR A 343 34.15 10.72 -21.21
N GLU A 344 33.39 10.82 -20.13
CA GLU A 344 33.47 11.92 -19.17
C GLU A 344 33.98 11.35 -17.84
N ARG A 345 35.04 11.91 -17.29
CA ARG A 345 35.42 11.69 -15.90
C ARG A 345 34.68 12.68 -15.02
N ARG A 346 33.81 12.17 -14.15
CA ARG A 346 33.07 12.97 -13.18
C ARG A 346 33.63 12.73 -11.79
N THR A 347 34.12 13.79 -11.15
CA THR A 347 34.64 13.73 -9.78
C THR A 347 33.89 14.71 -8.92
N GLY A 348 33.25 14.24 -7.87
CA GLY A 348 32.36 15.09 -7.09
C GLY A 348 31.71 14.38 -5.93
N GLY A 349 30.63 14.98 -5.46
CA GLY A 349 29.83 14.42 -4.40
C GLY A 349 28.43 15.01 -4.33
N THR A 350 27.55 14.27 -3.68
CA THR A 350 26.17 14.65 -3.42
C THR A 350 25.83 14.51 -1.96
N VAL A 351 25.13 15.49 -1.41
CA VAL A 351 24.47 15.38 -0.11
C VAL A 351 22.98 15.61 -0.30
N GLY A 352 22.14 14.78 0.29
CA GLY A 352 20.70 14.86 0.14
C GLY A 352 19.96 14.54 1.43
N PHE A 353 18.83 15.21 1.63
CA PHE A 353 17.96 15.04 2.78
C PHE A 353 16.53 14.82 2.29
N VAL A 354 15.80 13.90 2.92
CA VAL A 354 14.38 13.67 2.66
C VAL A 354 13.64 13.62 3.99
N ARG A 355 12.55 14.35 4.13
CA ARG A 355 11.75 14.37 5.36
C ARG A 355 10.31 13.98 5.07
N PRO A 356 9.75 12.93 5.69
CA PRO A 356 8.33 12.66 5.61
C PRO A 356 7.57 13.74 6.41
N ILE A 357 6.62 14.45 5.79
CA ILE A 357 5.72 15.37 6.51
C ILE A 357 4.49 14.59 7.01
N HIS A 358 3.97 13.70 6.16
CA HIS A 358 2.86 12.79 6.39
C HIS A 358 3.18 11.46 5.71
N ASP A 359 2.33 10.44 5.84
CA ASP A 359 2.55 9.11 5.23
C ASP A 359 2.63 9.13 3.69
N LEU A 360 2.27 10.26 3.06
CA LEU A 360 2.13 10.40 1.61
C LEU A 360 3.19 11.29 0.96
N PHE A 361 3.69 12.31 1.65
CA PHE A 361 4.48 13.39 1.05
C PHE A 361 5.89 13.47 1.65
N TYR A 362 6.87 13.51 0.75
CA TYR A 362 8.30 13.44 1.03
C TYR A 362 9.00 14.59 0.30
N PRO A 363 9.03 15.80 0.88
CA PRO A 363 9.96 16.84 0.43
C PRO A 363 11.41 16.36 0.55
N SER A 364 12.20 16.74 -0.43
CA SER A 364 13.63 16.42 -0.52
C SER A 364 14.42 17.65 -0.94
N TRP A 365 15.62 17.77 -0.40
CA TRP A 365 16.61 18.74 -0.83
C TRP A 365 17.94 18.02 -1.04
N SER A 366 18.63 18.29 -2.14
CA SER A 366 19.99 17.77 -2.34
C SER A 366 20.89 18.80 -3.00
N MET A 367 22.20 18.64 -2.82
CA MET A 367 23.23 19.39 -3.51
C MET A 367 24.18 18.41 -4.18
N ARG A 368 24.57 18.73 -5.42
CA ARG A 368 25.57 18.02 -6.22
C ARG A 368 26.66 19.01 -6.60
N PHE A 369 27.91 18.65 -6.38
CA PHE A 369 29.08 19.39 -6.86
C PHE A 369 29.97 18.43 -7.63
N GLU A 370 30.26 18.75 -8.88
CA GLU A 370 31.07 17.89 -9.74
C GLU A 370 32.04 18.69 -10.59
N ARG A 371 33.22 18.12 -10.79
CA ARG A 371 34.14 18.47 -11.88
C ARG A 371 33.99 17.43 -12.98
N ILE A 372 33.73 17.90 -14.19
CA ILE A 372 33.60 17.10 -15.40
C ILE A 372 34.83 17.37 -16.27
N LYS A 373 35.51 16.30 -16.67
CA LYS A 373 36.57 16.34 -17.67
C LYS A 373 36.27 15.36 -18.79
N THR A 374 36.34 15.82 -20.02
CA THR A 374 36.24 14.95 -21.19
C THR A 374 37.52 14.15 -21.30
N ALA A 375 37.41 12.83 -21.26
CA ALA A 375 38.51 11.92 -21.52
C ALA A 375 38.29 11.33 -22.92
N ASN A 376 39.07 11.78 -23.91
CA ASN A 376 39.12 11.14 -25.22
C ASN A 376 40.40 10.31 -25.31
N LEU A 377 40.26 8.99 -25.36
CA LEU A 377 41.39 8.04 -25.35
C LEU A 377 41.60 7.38 -26.72
N ASN A 378 40.92 7.87 -27.77
CA ASN A 378 41.07 7.34 -29.11
C ASN A 378 41.58 8.43 -30.06
N THR A 379 42.90 8.48 -30.23
CA THR A 379 43.63 9.45 -31.06
C THR A 379 43.45 9.24 -32.57
N THR A 380 42.74 8.18 -32.97
CA THR A 380 42.52 7.80 -34.37
C THR A 380 41.29 8.45 -35.01
N LEU A 381 40.46 9.13 -34.21
CA LEU A 381 39.18 9.67 -34.65
C LEU A 381 39.25 11.19 -34.78
N GLN A 382 39.14 11.64 -36.02
CA GLN A 382 39.05 13.03 -36.43
C GLN A 382 37.82 13.70 -35.76
N ASN A 383 38.02 14.60 -34.79
CA ASN A 383 37.09 15.56 -34.17
C ASN A 383 35.62 15.16 -33.81
N ASP A 384 35.15 13.93 -34.01
CA ASP A 384 33.74 13.52 -33.87
C ASP A 384 33.23 13.30 -32.42
N PHE A 385 33.48 14.26 -31.54
CA PHE A 385 32.99 14.28 -30.16
C PHE A 385 32.65 15.69 -29.68
N ILE A 386 31.92 15.79 -28.57
CA ILE A 386 31.74 17.06 -27.86
C ILE A 386 32.72 17.07 -26.69
N GLN A 387 33.56 18.10 -26.60
CA GLN A 387 34.32 18.40 -25.40
C GLN A 387 33.69 19.59 -24.68
N GLN A 388 33.33 19.39 -23.42
CA GLN A 388 32.90 20.44 -22.50
C GLN A 388 33.38 20.11 -21.09
N ASP A 389 34.45 20.77 -20.67
CA ASP A 389 35.06 20.55 -19.36
C ASP A 389 34.73 21.70 -18.43
N GLY A 390 34.53 21.40 -17.15
CA GLY A 390 34.18 22.42 -16.19
C GLY A 390 33.73 21.88 -14.85
N ASP A 391 33.29 22.82 -14.01
CA ASP A 391 32.67 22.51 -12.72
C ASP A 391 31.18 22.82 -12.77
N VAL A 392 30.36 22.00 -12.10
CA VAL A 392 28.92 22.21 -11.96
C VAL A 392 28.51 22.08 -10.49
N ALA A 393 27.60 22.94 -10.07
CA ALA A 393 26.91 22.88 -8.78
C ALA A 393 25.40 22.91 -9.03
N VAL A 394 24.67 21.90 -8.56
CA VAL A 394 23.22 21.81 -8.75
C VAL A 394 22.55 21.53 -7.42
N MET A 395 21.59 22.36 -7.05
CA MET A 395 20.71 22.13 -5.92
C MET A 395 19.40 21.54 -6.44
N THR A 396 18.94 20.41 -5.90
CA THR A 396 17.63 19.83 -6.23
C THR A 396 16.65 20.07 -5.11
N LEU A 397 15.54 20.75 -5.39
CA LEU A 397 14.37 20.84 -4.54
C LEU A 397 13.31 19.90 -5.10
N GLY A 398 12.85 18.92 -4.32
CA GLY A 398 11.89 17.92 -4.78
C GLY A 398 10.73 17.75 -3.83
N LEU A 399 9.56 17.45 -4.37
CA LEU A 399 8.40 16.98 -3.61
C LEU A 399 7.91 15.68 -4.24
N THR A 400 7.92 14.60 -3.43
CA THR A 400 7.45 13.30 -3.86
C THR A 400 6.15 12.95 -3.15
N ARG A 401 5.17 12.42 -3.88
CA ARG A 401 4.00 11.74 -3.35
C ARG A 401 4.12 10.25 -3.66
N ASN A 402 3.99 9.39 -2.66
CA ASN A 402 4.08 7.94 -2.83
C ASN A 402 2.85 7.25 -2.23
N ARG A 403 2.08 6.56 -3.08
CA ARG A 403 0.93 5.72 -2.72
C ARG A 403 1.10 4.27 -3.17
N ARG A 404 2.32 3.90 -3.59
CA ARG A 404 2.62 2.54 -4.04
C ARG A 404 2.46 1.56 -2.88
N ASP A 405 2.04 0.35 -3.20
CA ASP A 405 1.90 -0.73 -2.23
C ASP A 405 3.26 -1.18 -1.65
N VAL A 406 4.24 -1.38 -2.54
CA VAL A 406 5.64 -1.71 -2.26
C VAL A 406 6.55 -0.87 -3.16
N ASP A 407 7.71 -0.43 -2.67
CA ASP A 407 8.58 0.48 -3.43
C ASP A 407 9.41 -0.19 -4.53
N ILE A 408 9.85 -1.43 -4.32
CA ILE A 408 10.80 -2.15 -5.18
C ILE A 408 10.09 -2.80 -6.38
N ASP A 409 8.92 -3.38 -6.15
CA ASP A 409 8.09 -3.98 -7.20
C ASP A 409 6.62 -3.62 -6.99
N PRO A 410 6.23 -2.38 -7.35
CA PRO A 410 4.88 -1.89 -7.14
C PRO A 410 3.88 -2.65 -8.02
N SER A 411 2.78 -3.08 -7.42
CA SER A 411 1.67 -3.71 -8.16
C SER A 411 0.43 -2.84 -8.22
N ARG A 412 0.32 -1.88 -7.30
CA ARG A 412 -0.83 -0.96 -7.19
C ARG A 412 -0.40 0.41 -6.67
N GLY A 413 -1.19 1.41 -7.01
CA GLY A 413 -1.03 2.78 -6.50
C GLY A 413 -0.26 3.66 -7.47
N ASP A 414 0.16 4.81 -7.00
CA ASP A 414 0.80 5.83 -7.82
C ASP A 414 1.99 6.48 -7.11
N TRP A 415 2.89 7.04 -7.91
CA TRP A 415 4.04 7.80 -7.47
C TRP A 415 4.16 9.04 -8.35
N ALA A 416 4.36 10.20 -7.73
CA ALA A 416 4.52 11.46 -8.43
C ALA A 416 5.69 12.24 -7.82
N ARG A 417 6.50 12.87 -8.66
CA ARG A 417 7.58 13.75 -8.23
C ARG A 417 7.63 15.00 -9.08
N VAL A 418 7.74 16.13 -8.41
CA VAL A 418 8.14 17.41 -9.01
C VAL A 418 9.52 17.75 -8.44
N SER A 419 10.45 18.16 -9.30
CA SER A 419 11.72 18.74 -8.86
C SER A 419 12.13 19.96 -9.65
N LEU A 420 12.80 20.87 -8.95
CA LEU A 420 13.44 22.07 -9.48
C LEU A 420 14.93 21.99 -9.16
N GLU A 421 15.76 22.30 -10.16
CA GLU A 421 17.21 22.13 -10.12
C GLU A 421 17.89 23.41 -10.60
N PRO A 422 17.94 24.47 -9.77
CA PRO A 422 18.83 25.60 -10.02
C PRO A 422 20.29 25.12 -10.03
N GLY A 423 20.97 25.41 -11.13
CA GLY A 423 22.33 24.98 -11.39
C GLY A 423 23.22 26.13 -11.83
N TYR A 424 24.48 26.03 -11.42
CA TYR A 424 25.59 26.87 -11.84
C TYR A 424 26.62 25.98 -12.53
N SER A 425 27.15 26.42 -13.65
CA SER A 425 28.27 25.77 -14.34
C SER A 425 29.35 26.77 -14.70
N ARG A 426 30.61 26.38 -14.52
CA ARG A 426 31.76 27.11 -15.05
C ARG A 426 32.49 26.23 -16.03
N ILE A 427 32.37 26.55 -17.32
CA ILE A 427 33.01 25.80 -18.39
C ILE A 427 34.37 26.44 -18.68
N THR A 428 35.40 25.61 -18.67
CA THR A 428 36.80 26.01 -18.85
C THR A 428 37.32 25.65 -20.24
N GLU A 429 36.74 24.65 -20.88
CA GLU A 429 37.19 24.16 -22.18
C GLU A 429 36.00 23.70 -23.02
N VAL A 430 36.02 24.06 -24.30
CA VAL A 430 35.09 23.57 -25.32
C VAL A 430 35.91 23.12 -26.53
N GLY A 431 35.49 22.05 -27.20
CA GLY A 431 36.24 21.47 -28.32
C GLY A 431 35.55 20.28 -28.98
N GLY A 432 36.30 19.61 -29.87
CA GLY A 432 35.77 18.59 -30.77
C GLY A 432 34.91 19.22 -31.88
N ASN A 433 33.74 18.63 -32.16
CA ASN A 433 32.73 19.15 -33.09
C ASN A 433 31.88 20.29 -32.51
N PHE A 434 32.08 20.61 -31.23
CA PHE A 434 31.41 21.72 -30.58
C PHE A 434 32.33 22.95 -30.57
N SER A 435 32.02 23.95 -31.39
CA SER A 435 32.83 25.16 -31.58
C SER A 435 32.23 26.44 -30.98
N ASP A 436 31.05 26.35 -30.37
CA ASP A 436 30.39 27.51 -29.78
C ASP A 436 31.06 27.92 -28.46
N THR A 437 31.88 28.97 -28.54
CA THR A 437 32.63 29.52 -27.41
C THR A 437 31.76 30.33 -26.45
N SER A 438 30.48 30.58 -26.76
CA SER A 438 29.56 31.29 -25.87
C SER A 438 29.24 30.52 -24.58
N LEU A 439 29.52 29.21 -24.55
CA LEU A 439 29.43 28.38 -23.36
C LEU A 439 30.63 28.49 -22.41
N LEU A 440 31.72 29.17 -22.80
CA LEU A 440 32.86 29.37 -21.92
C LEU A 440 32.53 30.36 -20.80
N GLY A 441 33.06 30.09 -19.61
CA GLY A 441 32.82 30.91 -18.43
C GLY A 441 31.63 30.43 -17.62
N ASN A 442 30.96 31.38 -16.96
CA ASN A 442 29.97 31.10 -15.93
C ASN A 442 28.54 31.17 -16.50
N HIS A 443 27.76 30.13 -16.26
CA HIS A 443 26.36 30.06 -16.65
C HIS A 443 25.48 29.60 -15.51
N ASN A 444 24.24 30.06 -15.54
CA ASN A 444 23.18 29.59 -14.66
C ASN A 444 22.07 28.97 -15.50
N PHE A 445 21.44 27.95 -14.95
CA PHE A 445 20.30 27.29 -15.55
C PHE A 445 19.33 26.81 -14.47
N LEU A 446 18.09 26.56 -14.88
CA LEU A 446 17.07 25.93 -14.04
C LEU A 446 16.52 24.74 -14.80
N LYS A 447 16.71 23.53 -14.25
CA LYS A 447 16.04 22.32 -14.77
C LYS A 447 14.79 22.07 -13.95
N SER A 448 13.70 21.68 -14.61
CA SER A 448 12.45 21.29 -13.96
C SER A 448 12.06 19.90 -14.44
N ASN A 449 11.75 19.00 -13.52
CA ASN A 449 11.28 17.66 -13.82
C ASN A 449 9.90 17.42 -13.20
N LEU A 450 9.00 16.86 -13.98
CA LEU A 450 7.74 16.28 -13.53
C LEU A 450 7.73 14.81 -13.93
N GLU A 451 7.47 13.92 -12.98
CA GLU A 451 7.33 12.50 -13.25
C GLU A 451 6.14 11.92 -12.52
N TYR A 452 5.37 11.09 -13.22
CA TYR A 452 4.22 10.37 -12.70
C TYR A 452 4.30 8.91 -13.12
N ARG A 453 4.04 8.01 -12.16
CA ARG A 453 4.00 6.57 -12.35
C ARG A 453 2.73 6.01 -11.72
N ALA A 454 2.05 5.11 -12.41
CA ALA A 454 0.84 4.46 -11.91
C ALA A 454 0.89 2.96 -12.19
N TYR A 455 0.39 2.18 -11.24
CA TYR A 455 0.38 0.72 -11.30
C TYR A 455 -1.01 0.22 -10.97
N THR A 456 -1.51 -0.70 -11.78
CA THR A 456 -2.78 -1.37 -11.54
C THR A 456 -2.66 -2.87 -11.76
N SER A 457 -3.22 -3.64 -10.86
CA SER A 457 -3.31 -5.09 -10.97
C SER A 457 -4.78 -5.51 -11.07
N PRO A 458 -5.17 -6.25 -12.12
CA PRO A 458 -6.57 -6.66 -12.32
C PRO A 458 -7.12 -7.60 -11.23
N HIS A 459 -6.26 -8.30 -10.49
CA HIS A 459 -6.65 -9.21 -9.41
C HIS A 459 -6.29 -8.62 -8.05
N GLN A 460 -7.25 -8.58 -7.12
CA GLN A 460 -6.95 -8.21 -5.73
C GLN A 460 -6.08 -9.31 -5.11
N ALA A 461 -4.96 -8.91 -4.50
CA ALA A 461 -4.23 -9.83 -3.62
C ALA A 461 -5.18 -10.25 -2.48
N PRO A 462 -5.37 -11.55 -2.21
CA PRO A 462 -6.10 -11.99 -1.03
C PRO A 462 -5.50 -11.36 0.22
N ARG A 463 -6.35 -10.88 1.15
CA ARG A 463 -5.92 -10.32 2.44
C ARG A 463 -5.00 -11.33 3.15
N GLY A 464 -3.85 -10.88 3.63
CA GLY A 464 -3.00 -11.67 4.53
C GLY A 464 -2.02 -12.68 3.89
N ARG A 465 -1.68 -12.59 2.59
CA ARG A 465 -0.57 -13.38 2.00
C ARG A 465 0.66 -12.55 1.61
N GLU A 466 1.81 -13.22 1.68
CA GLU A 466 3.16 -12.91 1.16
C GLU A 466 3.25 -11.64 0.28
N MET A 467 3.97 -10.62 0.78
CA MET A 467 4.16 -9.34 0.08
C MET A 467 4.78 -9.50 -1.32
N ASP A 468 5.47 -10.59 -1.57
CA ASP A 468 6.19 -10.97 -2.79
C ASP A 468 5.38 -11.86 -3.76
N ALA A 469 4.11 -12.15 -3.49
CA ALA A 469 3.28 -13.00 -4.35
C ALA A 469 3.26 -12.52 -5.83
N PRO A 470 3.31 -13.44 -6.82
CA PRO A 470 3.29 -13.06 -8.25
C PRO A 470 1.99 -12.36 -8.64
N ARG A 471 2.08 -11.24 -9.38
CA ARG A 471 0.92 -10.43 -9.78
C ARG A 471 1.07 -9.95 -11.22
N ARG A 472 -0.05 -9.91 -11.95
CA ARG A 472 -0.13 -9.23 -13.26
C ARG A 472 -0.25 -7.73 -13.03
N VAL A 473 0.53 -6.92 -13.72
CA VAL A 473 0.58 -5.46 -13.50
C VAL A 473 0.57 -4.73 -14.83
N ILE A 474 -0.27 -3.71 -14.94
CA ILE A 474 -0.16 -2.67 -15.96
C ILE A 474 0.50 -1.46 -15.29
N ALA A 475 1.62 -1.01 -15.84
CA ALA A 475 2.38 0.12 -15.32
C ALA A 475 2.44 1.23 -16.38
N PHE A 476 2.14 2.45 -15.97
CA PHE A 476 2.24 3.65 -16.80
C PHE A 476 3.25 4.62 -16.19
N ARG A 477 4.08 5.24 -17.03
CA ARG A 477 5.05 6.26 -16.65
C ARG A 477 4.97 7.43 -17.63
N ALA A 478 5.00 8.64 -17.10
CA ALA A 478 5.18 9.86 -17.86
C ALA A 478 6.20 10.75 -17.16
N ARG A 479 7.12 11.33 -17.93
CA ARG A 479 8.13 12.28 -17.46
C ARG A 479 8.23 13.43 -18.44
N TYR A 480 8.18 14.65 -17.93
CA TYR A 480 8.47 15.87 -18.67
C TYR A 480 9.64 16.60 -18.01
N GLY A 481 10.53 17.15 -18.84
CA GLY A 481 11.67 17.94 -18.39
C GLY A 481 11.83 19.20 -19.23
N ALA A 482 12.24 20.29 -18.60
CA ALA A 482 12.56 21.55 -19.29
C ALA A 482 13.74 22.25 -18.61
N ILE A 483 14.55 22.94 -19.42
CA ILE A 483 15.71 23.73 -18.98
C ILE A 483 15.50 25.17 -19.41
N ALA A 484 15.55 26.09 -18.45
CA ALA A 484 15.64 27.53 -18.70
C ALA A 484 17.09 28.01 -18.51
N GLY A 485 17.51 28.97 -19.33
CA GLY A 485 18.88 29.50 -19.33
C GLY A 485 19.86 28.67 -20.17
N THR A 486 21.14 28.74 -19.80
CA THR A 486 22.25 28.14 -20.54
C THR A 486 22.82 26.99 -19.72
N ALA A 487 22.45 25.77 -20.07
CA ALA A 487 23.02 24.55 -19.48
C ALA A 487 24.05 23.94 -20.44
N PRO A 488 25.17 23.41 -19.92
CA PRO A 488 26.13 22.66 -20.71
C PRO A 488 25.52 21.35 -21.25
N PHE A 489 26.15 20.78 -22.27
CA PHE A 489 25.70 19.58 -22.97
C PHE A 489 25.45 18.42 -22.00
N PHE A 490 26.37 18.18 -21.07
CA PHE A 490 26.27 17.08 -20.11
C PHE A 490 25.13 17.24 -19.07
N GLU A 491 24.50 18.43 -19.02
CA GLU A 491 23.30 18.72 -18.21
C GLU A 491 22.00 18.73 -19.01
N GLN A 492 22.04 18.55 -20.33
CA GLN A 492 20.82 18.40 -21.12
C GLN A 492 20.05 17.13 -20.78
N TYR A 493 18.78 17.08 -21.18
CA TYR A 493 18.03 15.84 -21.12
C TYR A 493 18.46 14.93 -22.27
N PHE A 494 18.57 13.64 -21.98
CA PHE A 494 18.89 12.59 -22.95
C PHE A 494 17.75 11.58 -23.02
N ALA A 495 17.48 11.07 -24.22
CA ALA A 495 16.46 10.07 -24.50
C ALA A 495 16.94 9.05 -25.56
N GLY A 496 16.38 7.85 -25.51
CA GLY A 496 16.85 6.66 -26.20
C GLY A 496 17.64 5.74 -25.26
N GLY A 497 17.42 4.42 -25.39
CA GLY A 497 18.07 3.42 -24.54
C GLY A 497 17.10 2.62 -23.65
N SER A 498 17.66 1.85 -22.73
CA SER A 498 16.91 0.94 -21.86
C SER A 498 15.95 1.65 -20.88
N ASP A 499 16.33 2.84 -20.42
CA ASP A 499 15.62 3.61 -19.38
C ASP A 499 14.57 4.61 -19.89
N THR A 500 14.53 4.83 -21.21
CA THR A 500 13.73 5.92 -21.81
C THR A 500 12.88 5.43 -22.98
N VAL A 501 13.41 5.41 -24.20
CA VAL A 501 12.73 4.93 -25.41
C VAL A 501 13.50 3.73 -25.95
N ARG A 502 13.01 2.53 -25.63
CA ARG A 502 13.63 1.27 -26.06
C ARG A 502 13.53 1.11 -27.58
N GLY A 503 14.43 0.31 -28.14
CA GLY A 503 14.61 0.17 -29.61
C GLY A 503 15.49 1.25 -30.27
N TYR A 504 15.81 2.35 -29.57
CA TYR A 504 16.78 3.36 -30.01
C TYR A 504 18.14 3.20 -29.31
N ALA A 505 19.16 3.89 -29.83
CA ALA A 505 20.46 3.99 -29.19
C ALA A 505 20.40 4.76 -27.87
N GLU A 506 21.33 4.45 -26.95
CA GLU A 506 21.55 5.23 -25.75
C GLU A 506 21.89 6.67 -26.11
N ASP A 507 21.30 7.63 -25.39
CA ASP A 507 21.49 9.07 -25.59
C ASP A 507 21.20 9.55 -27.03
N ARG A 508 20.38 8.81 -27.79
CA ARG A 508 20.10 9.10 -29.22
C ARG A 508 19.55 10.51 -29.44
N PHE A 509 18.71 11.00 -28.53
CA PHE A 509 18.10 12.33 -28.61
C PHE A 509 18.52 13.14 -27.39
N TRP A 510 18.78 14.43 -27.56
CA TRP A 510 19.12 15.30 -26.43
C TRP A 510 18.46 16.68 -26.55
N GLY A 511 18.34 17.40 -25.44
CA GLY A 511 17.81 18.76 -25.52
C GLY A 511 17.50 19.46 -24.21
N LYS A 512 17.10 20.73 -24.33
CA LYS A 512 16.57 21.53 -23.22
C LYS A 512 15.19 21.06 -22.77
N GLN A 513 14.44 20.36 -23.62
CA GLN A 513 13.15 19.80 -23.26
C GLN A 513 13.11 18.31 -23.55
N THR A 514 12.35 17.56 -22.76
CA THR A 514 12.09 16.14 -22.99
C THR A 514 10.67 15.76 -22.57
N LEU A 515 10.10 14.80 -23.29
CA LEU A 515 8.88 14.11 -22.90
C LEU A 515 9.12 12.63 -23.10
N LEU A 516 8.86 11.84 -22.06
CA LEU A 516 8.98 10.39 -22.07
C LEU A 516 7.69 9.80 -21.54
N THR A 517 7.10 8.86 -22.26
CA THR A 517 5.97 8.08 -21.80
C THR A 517 6.22 6.61 -22.06
N SER A 518 5.77 5.75 -21.14
CA SER A 518 5.94 4.30 -21.24
C SER A 518 4.74 3.58 -20.65
N LEU A 519 4.29 2.54 -21.33
CA LEU A 519 3.25 1.62 -20.89
C LEU A 519 3.82 0.20 -20.89
N GLU A 520 3.77 -0.47 -19.74
CA GLU A 520 4.22 -1.86 -19.58
C GLU A 520 3.07 -2.76 -19.11
N TYR A 521 3.00 -3.97 -19.67
CA TYR A 521 2.22 -5.06 -19.12
C TYR A 521 3.17 -6.17 -18.64
N ARG A 522 3.15 -6.43 -17.34
CA ARG A 522 4.00 -7.43 -16.67
C ARG A 522 3.17 -8.66 -16.35
N HIS A 523 3.61 -9.80 -16.88
CA HIS A 523 2.97 -11.08 -16.69
C HIS A 523 3.91 -12.05 -15.95
N PRO A 524 3.57 -12.50 -14.73
CA PRO A 524 4.40 -13.45 -14.00
C PRO A 524 4.28 -14.84 -14.62
N ILE A 525 5.43 -15.44 -14.93
CA ILE A 525 5.54 -16.85 -15.35
C ILE A 525 5.91 -17.72 -14.15
N GLN A 526 6.85 -17.23 -13.32
CA GLN A 526 7.27 -17.85 -12.07
C GLN A 526 7.47 -16.77 -11.00
N ARG A 527 7.67 -17.15 -9.73
CA ARG A 527 7.90 -16.19 -8.63
C ARG A 527 9.05 -15.21 -8.89
N ALA A 528 10.08 -15.66 -9.61
CA ALA A 528 11.26 -14.85 -9.92
C ALA A 528 11.30 -14.35 -11.37
N LEU A 529 10.31 -14.64 -12.22
CA LEU A 529 10.37 -14.33 -13.66
C LEU A 529 9.05 -13.75 -14.18
N ASN A 530 9.14 -12.56 -14.78
CA ASN A 530 8.07 -11.90 -15.50
C ASN A 530 8.41 -11.75 -16.99
N VAL A 531 7.43 -11.94 -17.86
CA VAL A 531 7.45 -11.47 -19.24
C VAL A 531 6.81 -10.08 -19.28
N VAL A 532 7.42 -9.14 -19.98
CA VAL A 532 6.98 -7.75 -20.07
C VAL A 532 6.73 -7.37 -21.52
N GLY A 533 5.52 -6.94 -21.86
CA GLY A 533 5.25 -6.22 -23.11
C GLY A 533 5.33 -4.72 -22.85
N PHE A 534 5.94 -3.95 -23.74
CA PHE A 534 6.09 -2.51 -23.54
C PHE A 534 5.87 -1.68 -24.81
N VAL A 535 5.43 -0.44 -24.60
CA VAL A 535 5.35 0.62 -25.60
C VAL A 535 5.87 1.92 -24.97
N ASP A 536 6.87 2.52 -25.61
CA ASP A 536 7.50 3.77 -25.21
C ASP A 536 7.25 4.83 -26.29
N TYR A 537 6.94 6.05 -25.88
CA TYR A 537 6.80 7.18 -26.78
C TYR A 537 7.44 8.43 -26.16
N GLY A 538 8.50 8.94 -26.79
CA GLY A 538 9.24 10.05 -26.21
C GLY A 538 10.39 10.58 -27.05
N GLY A 539 11.04 11.64 -26.56
CA GLY A 539 12.15 12.30 -27.23
C GLY A 539 12.70 13.48 -26.43
N ALA A 540 13.72 14.12 -26.97
CA ALA A 540 14.31 15.35 -26.43
C ALA A 540 14.61 16.34 -27.57
N TRP A 541 14.42 17.64 -27.31
CA TRP A 541 14.50 18.71 -28.31
C TRP A 541 14.99 20.05 -27.76
N GLY A 542 15.32 20.98 -28.67
CA GLY A 542 15.86 22.30 -28.33
C GLY A 542 17.29 22.25 -27.77
N GLY A 543 18.04 21.20 -28.11
CA GLY A 543 19.46 21.04 -27.78
C GLY A 543 20.37 21.76 -28.78
N TYR A 544 21.67 21.77 -28.50
CA TYR A 544 22.64 22.41 -29.39
C TYR A 544 23.19 21.42 -30.41
N GLY A 545 23.42 21.91 -31.62
CA GLY A 545 24.32 21.34 -32.62
C GLY A 545 23.85 20.02 -33.25
N SER A 546 24.67 19.51 -34.15
CA SER A 546 24.62 18.12 -34.60
C SER A 546 25.81 17.38 -34.01
N VAL A 547 25.58 16.16 -33.55
CA VAL A 547 26.66 15.30 -33.05
C VAL A 547 26.72 14.08 -33.94
N ASN A 548 27.83 13.92 -34.65
CA ASN A 548 28.13 12.69 -35.37
C ASN A 548 26.96 12.21 -36.26
N THR A 549 26.61 12.99 -37.28
CA THR A 549 25.50 12.74 -38.22
C THR A 549 24.09 12.68 -37.61
N TYR A 550 23.96 12.61 -36.27
CA TYR A 550 22.68 12.78 -35.60
C TYR A 550 22.34 14.26 -35.59
N THR A 551 21.39 14.60 -36.45
CA THR A 551 20.74 15.91 -36.43
C THR A 551 19.86 15.98 -35.20
N GLN A 552 20.09 17.02 -34.41
CA GLN A 552 19.19 17.35 -33.32
C GLN A 552 17.98 18.13 -33.85
N TYR A 553 16.84 17.94 -33.17
CA TYR A 553 15.60 18.64 -33.47
C TYR A 553 15.46 19.87 -32.58
N ASP A 554 15.23 21.02 -33.21
CA ASP A 554 14.95 22.28 -32.52
C ASP A 554 13.54 22.28 -31.92
N THR A 555 12.58 21.69 -32.63
CA THR A 555 11.17 21.58 -32.22
C THR A 555 10.84 20.19 -31.68
N MET A 556 9.73 20.09 -30.94
CA MET A 556 9.26 18.83 -30.36
C MET A 556 9.12 17.73 -31.43
N ARG A 557 9.89 16.65 -31.25
CA ARG A 557 9.79 15.44 -32.05
C ARG A 557 9.90 14.21 -31.14
N LEU A 558 8.90 13.34 -31.22
CA LEU A 558 8.76 12.17 -30.36
C LEU A 558 8.83 10.90 -31.20
N PHE A 559 9.32 9.85 -30.57
CA PHE A 559 9.70 8.60 -31.21
C PHE A 559 9.05 7.42 -30.51
N LEU A 560 8.50 6.50 -31.30
CA LEU A 560 7.88 5.27 -30.81
C LEU A 560 8.91 4.13 -30.75
N GLY A 561 8.96 3.48 -29.60
CA GLY A 561 9.64 2.22 -29.35
C GLY A 561 8.66 1.20 -28.77
N TYR A 562 8.74 -0.07 -29.15
CA TYR A 562 7.87 -1.11 -28.58
C TYR A 562 8.56 -2.47 -28.62
N GLY A 563 8.13 -3.40 -27.77
CA GLY A 563 8.77 -4.70 -27.74
C GLY A 563 8.35 -5.59 -26.59
N VAL A 564 9.19 -6.59 -26.35
CA VAL A 564 9.00 -7.61 -25.31
C VAL A 564 10.29 -7.78 -24.51
N GLY A 565 10.16 -8.11 -23.24
CA GLY A 565 11.30 -8.27 -22.35
C GLY A 565 11.08 -9.32 -21.27
N LEU A 566 12.18 -9.73 -20.65
CA LEU A 566 12.22 -10.63 -19.51
C LEU A 566 12.71 -9.86 -18.29
N ASN A 567 11.99 -9.94 -17.18
CA ASN A 567 12.35 -9.32 -15.92
C ASN A 567 12.51 -10.39 -14.83
N PHE A 568 13.73 -10.54 -14.34
CA PHE A 568 14.14 -11.48 -13.31
C PHE A 568 14.24 -10.79 -11.96
N ARG A 569 13.50 -11.26 -10.95
CA ARG A 569 13.57 -10.74 -9.59
C ARG A 569 14.76 -11.38 -8.87
N THR A 570 15.74 -10.58 -8.47
CA THR A 570 16.90 -11.05 -7.68
C THR A 570 16.98 -10.32 -6.33
N PRO A 571 17.74 -10.84 -5.35
CA PRO A 571 18.00 -10.13 -4.10
C PRO A 571 18.67 -8.76 -4.29
N LEU A 572 19.37 -8.56 -5.41
CA LEU A 572 20.04 -7.30 -5.76
C LEU A 572 19.11 -6.30 -6.49
N GLY A 573 17.86 -6.69 -6.74
CA GLY A 573 16.89 -5.94 -7.53
C GLY A 573 16.47 -6.68 -8.82
N PRO A 574 15.53 -6.11 -9.59
CA PRO A 574 15.12 -6.68 -10.88
C PRO A 574 16.25 -6.59 -11.91
N ILE A 575 16.42 -7.62 -12.72
CA ILE A 575 17.32 -7.63 -13.90
C ILE A 575 16.45 -7.78 -15.13
N ARG A 576 16.65 -6.93 -16.14
CA ARG A 576 15.80 -6.86 -17.34
C ARG A 576 16.60 -7.07 -18.62
N LEU A 577 16.00 -7.83 -19.53
CA LEU A 577 16.46 -7.99 -20.91
C LEU A 577 15.29 -7.68 -21.84
N ASP A 578 15.34 -6.54 -22.51
CA ASP A 578 14.25 -6.01 -23.34
C ASP A 578 14.66 -5.98 -24.82
N PHE A 579 13.89 -6.64 -25.69
CA PHE A 579 14.06 -6.57 -27.14
C PHE A 579 13.08 -5.55 -27.73
N GLY A 580 13.59 -4.43 -28.21
CA GLY A 580 12.80 -3.30 -28.70
C GLY A 580 12.95 -3.05 -30.19
N PHE A 581 11.84 -2.68 -30.83
CA PHE A 581 11.75 -2.18 -32.20
C PHE A 581 11.50 -0.67 -32.17
N ASN A 582 11.97 0.02 -33.21
CA ASN A 582 11.76 1.45 -33.38
C ASN A 582 10.92 1.77 -34.62
N SER A 583 10.36 2.98 -34.66
CA SER A 583 9.51 3.44 -35.78
C SER A 583 10.25 3.59 -37.13
N HIS A 584 11.57 3.42 -37.17
CA HIS A 584 12.38 3.46 -38.38
C HIS A 584 12.71 2.05 -38.92
N GLY A 585 12.09 1.01 -38.38
CA GLY A 585 12.31 -0.39 -38.79
C GLY A 585 13.55 -1.03 -38.18
N GLY A 586 14.27 -0.33 -37.30
CA GLY A 586 15.40 -0.89 -36.55
C GLY A 586 14.96 -1.65 -35.30
N ASN A 587 15.84 -2.51 -34.80
CA ASN A 587 15.67 -3.22 -33.54
C ASN A 587 16.94 -3.13 -32.68
N ARG A 588 16.78 -3.33 -31.37
CA ARG A 588 17.90 -3.31 -30.42
C ARG A 588 17.54 -4.07 -29.14
N THR A 589 18.50 -4.84 -28.64
CA THR A 589 18.39 -5.48 -27.32
C THR A 589 18.98 -4.59 -26.24
N HIS A 590 18.27 -4.46 -25.14
CA HIS A 590 18.60 -3.64 -23.98
C HIS A 590 18.77 -4.52 -22.75
N PHE A 591 19.83 -4.30 -21.99
CA PHE A 591 20.04 -4.92 -20.68
C PHE A 591 19.98 -3.84 -19.61
N GLN A 592 19.33 -4.12 -18.49
CA GLN A 592 19.22 -3.19 -17.37
C GLN A 592 19.25 -3.94 -16.05
N ILE A 593 19.97 -3.38 -15.06
CA ILE A 593 19.85 -3.77 -13.66
C ILE A 593 19.05 -2.67 -12.95
N GLY A 594 18.01 -3.05 -12.22
CA GLY A 594 17.02 -2.15 -11.67
C GLY A 594 15.77 -2.03 -12.55
N SER A 595 14.93 -1.05 -12.22
CA SER A 595 13.67 -0.78 -12.92
C SER A 595 13.64 0.67 -13.37
N SER A 596 13.28 0.89 -14.63
CA SER A 596 12.96 2.22 -15.18
C SER A 596 11.63 2.79 -14.64
N PHE A 597 10.88 1.95 -13.93
CA PHE A 597 9.61 2.22 -13.24
C PHE A 597 9.74 2.15 -11.73
#